data_AF-A0A3C1SG60-F1
#
_entry.id   AF-A0A3C1SG60-F1
#
_cell.length_a   1.000
_cell.length_b   1.000
_cell.length_c   1.000
_cell.angle_alpha   90.00
_cell.angle_beta   90.00
_cell.angle_gamma   90.00
#
_symmetry.space_group_name_H-M   'P 1'
#
loop_
_entity.id
_entity.type
_entity.pdbx_description
1 polymer ?
#
loop_
_entity_poly.entity_id
_entity_poly.type
_entity_poly.pdbx_seq_one_letter_code
_entity_poly.pdbx_strand_id
1 'polypeptide(L)'
;MLSPQNFVKARLYQNEEAVIQDALRHLLRARPELKIQLAVYRYKEEKVSLAKAADLAGISWAQMKDILMEQKISLRLGPETVSEAMEEIQSLREELSRNKYQPASAEFSL
;
A
#
# COMPACT_ATOMS: atom_id res chain seq x y z
N MET A 1 -26.57 -0.36 18.82
CA MET A 1 -25.48 -0.36 17.81
C MET A 1 -24.53 -1.50 18.15
N LEU A 2 -24.08 -2.25 17.14
CA LEU A 2 -23.01 -3.24 17.31
C LEU A 2 -21.69 -2.51 17.57
N SER A 3 -20.90 -2.98 18.52
CA SER A 3 -19.56 -2.46 18.81
C SER A 3 -18.51 -3.59 18.88
N PRO A 4 -17.22 -3.31 18.65
CA PRO A 4 -16.16 -4.32 18.76
C PRO A 4 -16.17 -5.06 20.11
N GLN A 5 -16.47 -4.35 21.20
CA GLN A 5 -16.58 -4.94 22.54
C GLN A 5 -17.61 -6.08 22.62
N ASN A 6 -18.71 -6.00 21.85
CA ASN A 6 -19.74 -7.05 21.88
C ASN A 6 -19.18 -8.39 21.36
N PHE A 7 -18.34 -8.36 20.32
CA PHE A 7 -17.74 -9.56 19.73
C PHE A 7 -16.70 -10.21 20.65
N VAL A 8 -15.92 -9.40 21.35
CA VAL A 8 -14.93 -9.88 22.33
C VAL A 8 -15.62 -10.50 23.55
N LYS A 9 -16.66 -9.83 24.09
CA LYS A 9 -17.45 -10.37 25.21
C LYS A 9 -18.15 -11.69 24.86
N ALA A 10 -18.60 -11.82 23.61
CA ALA A 10 -19.16 -13.06 23.08
C ALA A 10 -18.10 -14.15 22.77
N ARG A 11 -16.81 -13.88 22.98
CA ARG A 11 -15.67 -14.76 22.69
C ARG A 11 -15.55 -15.16 21.20
N LEU A 12 -16.05 -14.32 20.30
CA LEU A 12 -15.94 -14.52 18.84
C LEU A 12 -14.59 -14.03 18.29
N TYR A 13 -13.97 -13.07 18.99
CA TYR A 13 -12.66 -12.50 18.66
C TYR A 13 -11.81 -12.37 19.92
N GLN A 14 -10.48 -12.41 19.75
CA GLN A 14 -9.52 -12.32 20.87
C GLN A 14 -9.48 -10.92 21.50
N ASN A 15 -9.65 -9.87 20.70
CA ASN A 15 -9.63 -8.48 21.12
C ASN A 15 -10.34 -7.60 20.08
N GLU A 16 -10.54 -6.32 20.42
CA GLU A 16 -11.25 -5.37 19.56
C GLU A 16 -10.47 -5.05 18.27
N GLU A 17 -9.14 -5.02 18.34
CA GLU A 17 -8.27 -4.77 17.19
C GLU A 17 -8.48 -5.83 16.10
N ALA A 18 -8.60 -7.10 16.47
CA ALA A 18 -8.89 -8.19 15.54
C ALA A 18 -10.26 -8.02 14.86
N VAL A 19 -11.26 -7.50 15.57
CA VAL A 19 -12.58 -7.18 15.01
C VAL A 19 -12.46 -6.04 14.00
N ILE A 20 -11.73 -4.97 14.36
CA ILE A 20 -11.54 -3.79 13.51
C ILE A 20 -10.78 -4.17 12.25
N GLN A 21 -9.70 -4.94 12.36
CA GLN A 21 -8.92 -5.38 11.19
C GLN A 21 -9.76 -6.22 10.24
N ASP A 22 -10.59 -7.13 10.76
CA ASP A 22 -11.45 -7.94 9.90
C ASP A 22 -12.58 -7.10 9.28
N ALA A 23 -13.15 -6.16 10.02
CA ALA A 23 -14.13 -5.21 9.51
C ALA A 23 -13.54 -4.31 8.41
N LEU A 24 -12.33 -3.79 8.58
CA LEU A 24 -11.62 -3.02 7.57
C LEU A 24 -11.35 -3.86 6.31
N ARG A 25 -10.92 -5.12 6.49
CA ARG A 25 -10.71 -6.04 5.37
C ARG A 25 -11.99 -6.26 4.57
N HIS A 26 -13.12 -6.47 5.25
CA HIS A 26 -14.42 -6.63 4.61
C HIS A 26 -14.92 -5.34 3.96
N LEU A 27 -14.75 -4.19 4.62
CA LEU A 27 -15.08 -2.87 4.08
C LEU A 27 -14.35 -2.61 2.77
N LEU A 28 -13.03 -2.80 2.75
CA LEU A 28 -12.19 -2.55 1.58
C LEU A 28 -12.37 -3.60 0.47
N ARG A 29 -12.92 -4.78 0.78
CA ARG A 29 -13.36 -5.76 -0.24
C ARG A 29 -14.71 -5.38 -0.85
N ALA A 30 -15.64 -4.91 -0.02
CA ALA A 30 -16.98 -4.50 -0.47
C ALA A 30 -16.96 -3.15 -1.19
N ARG A 31 -16.00 -2.28 -0.87
CA ARG A 31 -15.83 -0.94 -1.43
C ARG A 31 -14.38 -0.71 -1.88
N PRO A 32 -13.95 -1.34 -2.98
CA PRO A 32 -12.59 -1.18 -3.50
C PRO A 32 -12.25 0.27 -3.84
N GLU A 33 -13.23 1.11 -4.17
CA GLU A 33 -13.07 2.55 -4.39
C GLU A 33 -12.48 3.28 -3.17
N LEU A 34 -12.74 2.79 -1.95
CA LEU A 34 -12.14 3.38 -0.73
C LEU A 34 -10.63 3.12 -0.66
N LYS A 35 -10.13 2.01 -1.23
CA LYS A 35 -8.68 1.78 -1.31
C LYS A 35 -8.01 2.80 -2.21
N ILE A 36 -8.64 3.11 -3.35
CA ILE A 36 -8.14 4.12 -4.28
C ILE A 36 -8.12 5.50 -3.61
N GLN A 37 -9.21 5.89 -2.97
CA GLN A 37 -9.28 7.18 -2.27
C GLN A 37 -8.22 7.28 -1.15
N LEU A 38 -8.03 6.21 -0.39
CA LEU A 38 -7.00 6.15 0.65
C LEU A 38 -5.58 6.25 0.05
N ALA A 39 -5.32 5.54 -1.06
CA ALA A 39 -4.04 5.63 -1.76
C ALA A 39 -3.75 7.04 -2.29
N VAL A 40 -4.77 7.71 -2.85
CA VAL A 40 -4.68 9.12 -3.28
C VAL A 40 -4.38 10.04 -2.09
N TYR A 41 -5.08 9.87 -0.97
CA TYR A 41 -4.81 10.64 0.24
C TYR A 41 -3.35 10.47 0.70
N ARG A 42 -2.87 9.24 0.78
CA ARG A 42 -1.48 8.94 1.18
C ARG A 42 -0.45 9.52 0.20
N TYR A 43 -0.74 9.47 -1.09
CA TYR A 43 0.12 10.08 -2.11
C TYR A 43 0.28 11.58 -1.90
N LYS A 44 -0.81 12.28 -1.55
CA LYS A 44 -0.80 13.72 -1.34
C LYS A 44 -0.14 14.12 -0.03
N GLU A 45 -0.54 13.48 1.07
CA GLU A 45 -0.21 13.93 2.44
C GLU A 45 1.01 13.21 3.01
N GLU A 46 1.12 11.90 2.80
CA GLU A 46 2.18 11.07 3.36
C GLU A 46 3.38 10.92 2.42
N LYS A 47 3.36 11.62 1.27
CA LYS A 47 4.40 11.62 0.23
C LYS A 47 4.82 10.22 -0.24
N VAL A 48 3.90 9.24 -0.22
CA VAL A 48 4.22 7.92 -0.77
C VAL A 48 4.40 8.03 -2.28
N SER A 49 5.28 7.22 -2.84
CA SER A 49 5.51 7.22 -4.27
C SER A 49 4.33 6.67 -5.06
N LEU A 50 4.33 6.93 -6.38
CA LEU A 50 3.26 6.48 -7.27
C LEU A 50 3.13 4.95 -7.29
N ALA A 51 4.26 4.25 -7.26
CA ALA A 51 4.27 2.78 -7.18
C ALA A 51 3.65 2.30 -5.87
N LYS A 52 3.98 2.94 -4.74
CA LYS A 52 3.40 2.56 -3.45
C LYS A 52 1.92 2.86 -3.36
N ALA A 53 1.48 3.98 -3.94
CA ALA A 53 0.05 4.30 -4.01
C ALA A 53 -0.71 3.28 -4.89
N ALA A 54 -0.14 2.84 -6.01
CA ALA A 54 -0.74 1.80 -6.85
C ALA A 54 -0.87 0.45 -6.12
N ASP A 55 0.17 0.04 -5.38
CA ASP A 55 0.17 -1.16 -4.53
C ASP A 55 -0.93 -1.09 -3.45
N LEU A 56 -1.03 0.03 -2.74
CA LEU A 56 -2.08 0.26 -1.73
C LEU A 56 -3.50 0.19 -2.33
N ALA A 57 -3.68 0.73 -3.53
CA ALA A 57 -4.94 0.69 -4.25
C ALA A 57 -5.24 -0.69 -4.86
N GLY A 58 -4.25 -1.56 -5.01
CA GLY A 58 -4.38 -2.86 -5.66
C GLY A 58 -4.62 -2.76 -7.17
N ILE A 59 -4.05 -1.74 -7.81
CA ILE A 59 -4.19 -1.47 -9.25
C ILE A 59 -2.81 -1.33 -9.89
N SER A 60 -2.76 -1.33 -11.22
CA SER A 60 -1.49 -1.10 -11.92
C SER A 60 -0.99 0.33 -11.74
N TRP A 61 0.33 0.51 -11.86
CA TRP A 61 0.97 1.83 -11.83
C TRP A 61 0.37 2.78 -12.87
N ALA A 62 0.07 2.28 -14.08
CA ALA A 62 -0.53 3.06 -15.15
C ALA A 62 -1.94 3.55 -14.78
N GLN A 63 -2.78 2.69 -14.21
CA GLN A 63 -4.11 3.09 -13.73
C GLN A 63 -4.03 4.12 -12.61
N MET A 64 -3.09 3.97 -11.67
CA MET A 64 -2.89 4.97 -10.61
C MET A 64 -2.47 6.32 -11.19
N LYS A 65 -1.57 6.31 -12.18
CA LYS A 65 -1.16 7.52 -12.90
C LYS A 65 -2.36 8.23 -13.53
N ASP A 66 -3.21 7.49 -14.23
CA ASP A 66 -4.40 8.02 -14.89
C ASP A 66 -5.36 8.66 -13.89
N ILE A 67 -5.63 7.97 -12.76
CA ILE A 67 -6.48 8.50 -11.68
C ILE A 67 -5.94 9.82 -11.11
N LEU A 68 -4.63 9.92 -10.86
CA LEU A 68 -4.05 11.15 -10.34
C LEU A 68 -4.13 12.30 -11.35
N MET A 69 -3.89 12.02 -12.64
CA MET A 69 -4.00 13.01 -13.71
C MET A 69 -5.44 13.51 -13.87
N GLU A 70 -6.43 12.62 -13.85
CA GLU A 70 -7.86 12.97 -13.89
C GLU A 70 -8.26 13.86 -12.72
N GLN A 71 -7.69 13.62 -11.54
CA GLN A 71 -7.91 14.42 -10.34
C GLN A 71 -7.05 15.71 -10.28
N LYS A 72 -6.31 16.02 -11.36
CA LYS A 72 -5.39 17.17 -11.46
C LYS A 72 -4.33 17.21 -10.35
N ILE A 73 -3.92 16.04 -9.87
CA ILE A 73 -2.86 15.88 -8.88
C ILE A 73 -1.52 15.80 -9.62
N SER A 74 -0.59 16.68 -9.28
CA SER A 74 0.74 16.69 -9.88
C SER A 74 1.48 15.38 -9.62
N LEU A 75 1.96 14.75 -10.68
CA LEU A 75 2.75 13.53 -10.59
C LEU A 75 4.16 13.86 -10.07
N ARG A 76 4.48 13.35 -8.88
CA ARG A 76 5.83 13.12 -8.39
C ARG A 76 6.44 11.97 -9.18
N LEU A 77 7.27 12.30 -10.16
CA LEU A 77 8.05 11.32 -10.92
C LEU A 77 9.43 11.19 -10.27
N GLY A 78 9.60 10.12 -9.49
CA GLY A 78 10.83 9.84 -8.75
C GLY A 78 10.83 10.44 -7.33
N PRO A 79 11.76 9.97 -6.49
CA PRO A 79 11.90 10.45 -5.12
C PRO A 79 12.30 11.93 -5.12
N GLU A 80 11.60 12.73 -4.31
CA GLU A 80 11.90 14.17 -4.12
C GLU A 80 13.15 14.34 -3.24
N THR A 81 13.46 13.34 -2.42
CA THR A 81 14.60 13.35 -1.49
C THR A 81 15.38 12.04 -1.50
N VAL A 82 16.65 12.09 -1.08
CA VAL A 82 17.49 10.89 -0.91
C VAL A 82 16.89 9.94 0.13
N SER A 83 16.21 10.45 1.16
CA SER A 83 15.54 9.61 2.18
C SER A 83 14.44 8.76 1.55
N GLU A 84 13.58 9.38 0.74
CA GLU A 84 12.51 8.70 0.00
C GLU A 84 13.08 7.65 -0.96
N ALA A 85 14.16 8.00 -1.68
CA ALA A 85 14.86 7.06 -2.56
C ALA A 85 15.39 5.84 -1.77
N MET A 86 15.92 6.04 -0.56
CA MET A 86 16.44 4.97 0.28
C MET A 86 15.33 4.08 0.85
N GLU A 87 14.19 4.66 1.23
CA GLU A 87 13.00 3.91 1.68
C GLU A 87 12.41 3.04 0.56
N GLU A 88 12.39 3.54 -0.67
CA GLU A 88 12.00 2.76 -1.84
C GLU A 88 12.95 1.58 -2.08
N ILE A 89 14.26 1.82 -2.06
CA ILE A 89 15.29 0.76 -2.20
C ILE A 89 15.13 -0.28 -1.09
N GLN A 90 14.88 0.15 0.15
CA GLN A 90 14.71 -0.75 1.28
C GLN A 90 13.46 -1.64 1.12
N SER A 91 12.32 -1.05 0.74
CA SER A 91 11.08 -1.78 0.47
C SER A 91 11.27 -2.81 -0.64
N LEU A 92 11.94 -2.43 -1.72
CA LEU A 92 12.29 -3.32 -2.83
C LEU A 92 13.20 -4.47 -2.38
N ARG A 93 14.22 -4.21 -1.55
CA ARG A 93 15.10 -5.25 -0.99
C ARG A 93 14.34 -6.23 -0.13
N GLU A 94 13.39 -5.76 0.68
CA GLU A 94 12.55 -6.61 1.52
C GLU A 94 11.64 -7.51 0.67
N GLU A 95 11.08 -7.00 -0.41
CA GLU A 95 10.29 -7.80 -1.34
C GLU A 95 11.13 -8.84 -2.10
N LEU A 96 12.32 -8.45 -2.59
CA LEU A 96 13.27 -9.33 -3.27
C LEU A 96 13.92 -10.37 -2.36
N SER A 97 13.93 -10.15 -1.05
CA SER A 97 14.40 -11.15 -0.08
C SER A 97 13.26 -12.09 0.35
N ARG A 98 12.03 -11.59 0.42
CA ARG A 98 10.83 -12.37 0.74
C ARG A 98 10.46 -13.33 -0.40
N ASN A 99 10.59 -12.87 -1.63
CA ASN A 99 10.49 -13.69 -2.83
C ASN A 99 11.92 -14.10 -3.16
N LYS A 100 12.37 -15.35 -2.92
CA LYS A 100 13.77 -15.78 -3.17
C LYS A 100 14.21 -15.50 -4.62
N TYR A 101 14.54 -14.26 -4.94
CA TYR A 101 14.98 -13.84 -6.25
C TYR A 101 16.44 -14.22 -6.31
N GLN A 102 16.72 -15.31 -7.01
CA GLN A 102 18.08 -15.71 -7.37
C GLN A 102 18.42 -14.90 -8.63
N PRO A 103 19.16 -13.78 -8.56
CA PRO A 103 19.67 -13.17 -9.78
C PRO A 103 20.57 -14.22 -10.44
N ALA A 104 20.26 -14.59 -11.69
CA ALA A 104 21.18 -15.35 -12.51
C ALA A 104 22.51 -14.60 -12.49
N SER A 105 23.56 -15.26 -12.01
CA SER A 105 24.91 -14.74 -11.89
C SER A 105 25.35 -14.14 -13.22
N ALA A 106 25.17 -12.83 -13.38
CA ALA A 106 25.80 -12.08 -14.43
C ALA A 106 27.25 -11.90 -14.01
N GLU A 107 28.08 -12.82 -14.49
CA GLU A 107 29.51 -12.64 -14.63
C GLU A 107 29.79 -11.28 -15.26
N PHE A 108 30.10 -10.29 -14.42
CA PHE A 108 30.84 -9.11 -14.84
C PHE A 108 32.16 -9.13 -14.08
N SER A 109 33.06 -9.98 -14.57
CA SER A 109 34.49 -9.81 -14.38
C SER A 109 34.95 -8.71 -15.34
N LEU A 110 35.39 -7.58 -14.79
CA LEU A 110 36.32 -6.67 -15.45
C LEU A 110 37.74 -7.02 -14.99
#